data_AF-C9EI07-F1
#
_entry.id   AF-C9EI07-F1
#
_cell.length_a   1.000
_cell.length_b   1.000
_cell.length_c   1.000
_cell.angle_alpha   90.00
_cell.angle_beta   90.00
_cell.angle_gamma   90.00
#
_symmetry.space_group_name_H-M   'P 1'
#
loop_
_entity.id
_entity.type
_entity.pdbx_description
1 polymer ?
#
loop_
_entity_poly.entity_id
_entity_poly.type
_entity_poly.pdbx_seq_one_letter_code
_entity_poly.pdbx_strand_id
1 'polypeptide(L)' 'GIISSIENAFHATPELVCSGDALEELRICFYKNFEPRDCAHEKVSSRGCPQYVSLP' A
#
# COMPACT_ATOMS: atom_id res chain seq x y z
N GLY A 1 3.27 10.72 -5.73
CA GLY A 1 4.00 9.46 -5.51
C GLY A 1 3.03 8.28 -5.57
N ILE A 2 3.52 7.05 -5.51
CA ILE A 2 2.69 5.84 -5.68
C ILE A 2 1.48 5.86 -4.73
N ILE A 3 1.71 6.07 -3.43
CA ILE A 3 0.65 6.14 -2.41
C ILE A 3 -0.39 7.22 -2.73
N SER A 4 0.05 8.46 -2.94
CA SER A 4 -0.87 9.59 -3.19
C SER A 4 -1.72 9.40 -4.46
N SER A 5 -1.17 8.75 -5.49
CA SER A 5 -1.92 8.47 -6.72
C SER A 5 -3.05 7.48 -6.49
N ILE A 6 -2.85 6.49 -5.61
CA ILE A 6 -3.85 5.46 -5.30
C ILE A 6 -4.88 6.01 -4.32
N GLU A 7 -4.45 6.78 -3.31
CA GLU A 7 -5.34 7.50 -2.41
C GLU A 7 -6.29 8.42 -3.17
N ASN A 8 -5.82 9.11 -4.21
CA ASN A 8 -6.68 9.96 -5.04
C ASN A 8 -7.69 9.15 -5.89
N ALA A 9 -7.36 7.91 -6.27
CA ALA A 9 -8.21 7.07 -7.10
C ALA A 9 -9.25 6.28 -6.29
N PHE A 10 -8.89 5.81 -5.09
CA PHE A 10 -9.72 4.93 -4.26
C PHE A 10 -10.23 5.60 -2.98
N HIS A 11 -9.77 6.82 -2.67
CA HIS A 11 -10.06 7.52 -1.42
C HIS A 11 -9.71 6.70 -0.17
N ALA A 12 -8.66 5.87 -0.28
CA ALA A 12 -8.18 4.97 0.76
C ALA A 12 -6.67 4.76 0.65
N THR A 13 -5.98 4.62 1.78
CA THR A 13 -4.54 4.36 1.84
C THR A 13 -4.24 2.88 1.57
N PRO A 14 -3.43 2.54 0.55
CA PRO A 14 -3.03 1.17 0.26
C PRO A 14 -1.94 0.66 1.21
N GLU A 15 -1.73 -0.66 1.21
CA GLU A 15 -0.54 -1.28 1.80
C GLU A 15 0.45 -1.63 0.69
N LEU A 16 1.74 -1.33 0.93
CA LEU A 16 2.84 -1.66 0.02
C LEU A 16 3.71 -2.75 0.63
N VAL A 17 4.11 -3.72 -0.19
CA VAL A 17 5.09 -4.76 0.17
C VAL A 17 6.30 -4.61 -0.73
N CYS A 18 7.48 -4.48 -0.11
CA CYS A 18 8.74 -4.34 -0.82
C CYS A 18 9.74 -5.43 -0.41
N SER A 19 10.60 -5.79 -1.37
CA SER A 19 11.78 -6.62 -1.16
C SER A 19 13.00 -5.81 -1.56
N GLY A 20 13.77 -5.36 -0.57
CA GLY A 20 14.83 -4.37 -0.79
C GLY A 20 14.24 -3.03 -1.21
N ASP A 21 14.60 -2.55 -2.40
CA ASP A 21 14.12 -1.30 -3.00
C ASP A 21 13.05 -1.51 -4.08
N ALA A 22 12.66 -2.75 -4.39
CA ALA A 22 11.62 -3.04 -5.37
C ALA A 22 10.25 -3.19 -4.73
N LEU A 23 9.23 -2.55 -5.33
CA LEU A 23 7.84 -2.78 -4.98
C LEU A 23 7.37 -4.12 -5.60
N GLU A 24 7.01 -5.08 -4.76
CA GLU A 24 6.56 -6.41 -5.20
C GLU A 24 5.04 -6.52 -5.24
N GLU A 25 4.36 -6.01 -4.21
CA GLU A 25 2.90 -6.06 -4.13
C GLU A 25 2.30 -4.75 -3.69
N LEU A 26 1.09 -4.50 -4.21
CA LEU A 26 0.23 -3.40 -3.81
C LEU A 26 -1.14 -3.95 -3.44
N ARG A 27 -1.59 -3.63 -2.24
CA ARG A 27 -2.85 -4.15 -1.69
C ARG A 27 -3.81 -3.01 -1.43
N ILE A 28 -5.03 -3.17 -1.94
CA ILE A 28 -6.16 -2.27 -1.68
C ILE A 28 -7.13 -3.01 -0.77
N CYS A 29 -7.49 -2.38 0.34
CA CYS A 29 -8.35 -2.99 1.33
C CYS A 29 -9.80 -2.55 1.12
N PHE A 30 -10.71 -3.50 1.31
CA PHE A 30 -12.14 -3.27 1.24
C PHE A 30 -12.81 -3.79 2.52
N TYR A 31 -13.92 -3.19 2.89
CA TYR A 31 -14.88 -3.85 3.77
C TYR A 31 -15.54 -5.03 3.02
N LYS A 32 -16.21 -5.93 3.75
CA LYS A 32 -16.92 -7.07 3.13
C LYS A 32 -18.11 -6.65 2.24
N ASN A 33 -18.51 -5.38 2.31
CA ASN A 33 -19.49 -4.77 1.41
C ASN A 33 -18.84 -4.16 0.14
N PHE A 34 -17.56 -4.43 -0.11
CA PHE A 34 -16.80 -3.93 -1.27
C PHE A 34 -16.59 -2.41 -1.33
N GLU A 35 -16.79 -1.70 -0.22
CA GLU A 35 -16.40 -0.29 -0.11
C GLU A 35 -14.90 -0.18 0.22
N PRO A 36 -14.14 0.71 -0.46
CA PRO A 36 -12.74 0.96 -0.14
C PRO A 36 -12.56 1.39 1.32
N ARG A 37 -11.45 0.97 1.92
CA ARG A 37 -11.04 1.40 3.26
C ARG A 37 -9.52 1.45 3.36
N ASP A 38 -9.00 2.25 4.27
CA ASP A 38 -7.59 2.22 4.59
C ASP A 38 -7.18 0.81 5.02
N CYS A 39 -6.06 0.33 4.47
CA CYS A 39 -5.48 -0.90 4.98
C CYS A 39 -5.05 -0.68 6.43
N ALA A 40 -5.43 -1.61 7.32
CA ALA A 40 -4.99 -1.55 8.70
C ALA A 40 -3.47 -1.68 8.72
N HIS A 41 -2.77 -0.66 9.22
CA HIS A 41 -1.38 -0.78 9.64
C HIS A 41 -1.35 -1.74 10.84
N GLU A 42 -1.49 -3.04 10.59
CA GLU A 42 -1.08 -4.00 11.60
C GLU A 42 0.39 -3.67 11.88
N LYS A 43 0.68 -3.27 13.11
CA LYS A 43 2.02 -2.98 13.62
C LYS A 43 2.85 -4.27 13.70
N VAL A 44 2.70 -5.16 12.73
CA VAL A 44 3.33 -6.46 12.66
C VAL A 44 4.42 -6.36 11.59
N SER A 45 5.63 -6.19 12.12
CA SER A 45 6.93 -6.49 11.49
C SER A 45 7.41 -5.61 10.32
N SER A 46 8.05 -4.50 10.67
CA SER A 46 9.48 -4.27 10.38
C SER A 46 10.01 -4.58 8.96
N ARG A 47 9.35 -4.09 7.91
CA ARG A 47 9.95 -3.86 6.56
C ARG A 47 9.07 -2.91 5.74
N GLY A 48 8.94 -1.66 6.18
CA GLY A 48 8.33 -0.63 5.34
C GLY A 48 9.16 -0.41 4.07
N CYS A 49 8.50 -0.13 2.95
CA CYS A 49 9.17 0.27 1.72
C CYS A 49 10.08 1.49 1.95
N PRO A 50 11.26 1.56 1.30
CA PRO A 50 12.09 2.76 1.34
C PRO A 50 11.38 3.96 0.69
N GLN A 51 11.88 5.17 0.95
CA GLN A 51 11.31 6.41 0.40
C GLN A 51 11.24 6.41 -1.14
N TYR A 52 12.20 5.76 -1.78
CA TYR A 52 12.23 5.56 -3.23
C TYR A 52 12.23 4.08 -3.51
N VAL A 53 11.35 3.66 -4.40
CA VAL A 53 11.21 2.27 -4.83
C VAL A 53 11.36 2.16 -6.34
N SER A 54 11.87 1.03 -6.80
CA SER A 54 11.84 0.64 -8.19
C SER A 54 10.53 -0.09 -8.52
N LEU A 55 10.06 0.10 -9.75
CA LEU A 55 8.99 -0.67 -10.36
C LEU A 55 9.66 -1.53 -11.44
N PRO A 56 9.86 -2.84 -11.20
CA PRO A 56 10.48 -3.72 -12.19
C PRO A 56 9.62 -3.89 -13.46
#